data_AF-A5X7N9-F1
#
_entry.id   AF-A5X7N9-F1
#
_cell.length_a   1.000
_cell.length_b   1.000
_cell.length_c   1.000
_cell.angle_alpha   90.00
_cell.angle_beta   90.00
_cell.angle_gamma   90.00
#
_symmetry.space_group_name_H-M   'P 1'
#
loop_
_entity.id
_entity.type
_entity.pdbx_description
1 polymer ?
#
loop_
_entity_poly.entity_id
_entity_poly.type
_entity_poly.pdbx_seq_one_letter_code
_entity_poly.pdbx_strand_id
1 'polypeptide(L)'
;SSTIMTLLLLTVPMVATSTKIYKSESFPQYVKTSVSYAFTISLIPMTMFLYSGEEMIISNWHWITIQTLKLSLSLKLDYFSMTFMPVALFVTWSIMEF
;
A
#
# COMPACT_ATOMS: atom_id res chain seq x y z
N SER A 1 -8.71 1.60 -8.17
CA SER A 1 -8.57 0.39 -7.34
C SER A 1 -8.20 0.81 -5.93
N SER A 2 -8.86 0.24 -4.92
CA SER A 2 -8.59 0.51 -3.50
C SER A 2 -7.14 0.24 -3.11
N THR A 3 -6.52 -0.78 -3.70
CA THR A 3 -5.09 -1.11 -3.48
C THR A 3 -4.11 -0.02 -3.94
N ILE A 4 -4.34 0.61 -5.09
CA ILE A 4 -3.50 1.75 -5.53
C ILE A 4 -3.67 2.94 -4.58
N MET A 5 -4.87 3.14 -4.03
CA MET A 5 -5.10 4.18 -3.03
C MET A 5 -4.33 3.91 -1.73
N THR A 6 -4.27 2.66 -1.27
CA THR A 6 -3.45 2.28 -0.09
C THR A 6 -1.96 2.56 -0.31
N LEU A 7 -1.44 2.21 -1.50
CA LEU A 7 -0.06 2.49 -1.88
C LEU A 7 0.23 4.00 -1.90
N LEU A 8 -0.70 4.79 -2.44
CA LEU A 8 -0.55 6.25 -2.51
C LEU A 8 -0.59 6.89 -1.11
N LEU A 9 -1.44 6.42 -0.21
CA LEU A 9 -1.48 6.90 1.17
C LEU A 9 -0.18 6.66 1.92
N LEU A 10 0.49 5.52 1.68
CA LEU A 10 1.77 5.19 2.31
C LEU A 10 2.94 6.01 1.73
N THR A 11 2.88 6.42 0.47
CA THR A 11 3.97 7.23 -0.13
C THR A 11 3.93 8.69 0.32
N VAL A 12 2.77 9.23 0.71
CA VAL A 12 2.65 10.62 1.20
C VAL A 12 3.55 10.91 2.42
N PRO A 13 3.49 10.15 3.53
CA PRO A 13 4.38 10.38 4.66
C PRO A 13 5.85 10.15 4.30
N MET A 14 6.16 9.22 3.39
CA MET A 14 7.53 9.03 2.90
C MET A 14 8.06 10.27 2.18
N VAL A 15 7.27 10.86 1.27
CA VAL A 15 7.66 12.11 0.59
C VAL A 15 7.73 13.27 1.59
N ALA A 16 6.85 13.33 2.59
CA ALA A 16 6.90 14.37 3.61
C ALA A 16 8.22 14.35 4.41
N THR A 17 8.89 13.20 4.57
CA THR A 17 10.21 13.13 5.22
C THR A 17 11.31 13.89 4.46
N SER A 18 11.19 14.08 3.15
CA SER A 18 12.18 14.86 2.39
C SER A 18 12.04 16.38 2.62
N THR A 19 11.01 16.81 3.33
CA THR A 19 10.76 18.23 3.68
C THR A 19 11.05 18.47 5.16
N LYS A 20 11.22 19.72 5.61
CA LYS A 20 11.44 20.04 7.03
C LYS A 20 10.27 19.66 7.97
N ILE A 21 9.15 19.17 7.42
CA ILE A 21 7.93 18.81 8.14
C ILE A 21 8.17 17.63 9.11
N TYR A 22 9.16 16.76 8.86
CA TYR A 22 9.48 15.66 9.82
C TYR A 22 9.93 16.16 11.20
N LYS A 23 10.37 17.42 11.31
CA LYS A 23 10.82 18.01 12.57
C LYS A 23 9.66 18.43 13.48
N SER A 24 8.42 18.40 13.02
CA SER A 24 7.28 18.74 13.86
C SER A 24 6.93 17.58 14.79
N GLU A 25 6.55 17.89 16.04
CA GLU A 25 6.10 16.87 17.00
C GLU A 25 4.81 16.16 16.57
N SER A 26 4.06 16.76 15.65
CA SER A 26 2.85 16.17 15.05
C SER A 26 3.14 15.13 13.96
N PHE A 27 4.39 14.99 13.50
CA PHE A 27 4.73 14.11 12.40
C PHE A 27 4.51 12.61 12.72
N PRO A 28 4.92 12.08 13.90
CA PRO A 28 4.60 10.69 14.27
C PRO A 28 3.10 10.41 14.30
N GLN A 29 2.29 11.34 14.82
CA GLN A 29 0.82 11.22 14.84
C GLN A 29 0.23 11.22 13.42
N TYR A 30 0.81 12.02 12.51
CA TYR A 30 0.43 12.03 11.10
C TYR A 30 0.73 10.70 10.41
N VAL A 31 1.90 10.11 10.66
CA VAL A 31 2.26 8.79 10.11
C VAL A 31 1.33 7.71 10.66
N LYS A 32 1.07 7.70 11.96
CA LYS A 32 0.13 6.76 12.61
C LYS A 32 -1.26 6.82 11.98
N THR A 33 -1.81 8.03 11.82
CA THR A 33 -3.15 8.21 11.22
C THR A 33 -3.17 7.80 9.74
N SER A 34 -2.14 8.14 8.97
CA SER A 34 -1.99 7.68 7.58
C SER A 34 -2.01 6.16 7.47
N VAL A 35 -1.31 5.43 8.35
CA VAL A 35 -1.30 3.96 8.35
C VAL A 35 -2.65 3.37 8.76
N SER A 36 -3.36 3.99 9.72
CA SER A 36 -4.72 3.57 10.08
C SER A 36 -5.72 3.73 8.91
N TYR A 37 -5.59 4.80 8.11
CA TYR A 37 -6.39 4.98 6.90
C TYR A 37 -6.00 3.98 5.80
N ALA A 38 -4.71 3.72 5.62
CA ALA A 38 -4.25 2.69 4.69
C ALA A 38 -4.80 1.30 5.07
N PHE A 39 -4.82 0.96 6.36
CA PHE A 39 -5.42 -0.28 6.87
C PHE A 39 -6.91 -0.36 6.51
N THR A 40 -7.71 0.65 6.85
CA THR A 40 -9.16 0.63 6.58
C THR A 40 -9.49 0.51 5.09
N ILE A 41 -8.73 1.17 4.22
CA ILE A 41 -8.91 1.08 2.76
C ILE A 41 -8.45 -0.29 2.23
N SER A 42 -7.43 -0.91 2.83
CA SER A 42 -6.95 -2.25 2.46
C SER A 42 -7.93 -3.38 2.79
N LEU A 43 -8.88 -3.15 3.69
CA LEU A 43 -9.96 -4.11 3.98
C LEU A 43 -10.96 -4.22 2.82
N ILE A 44 -11.21 -3.15 2.07
CA ILE A 44 -12.14 -3.15 0.92
C ILE A 44 -11.74 -4.19 -0.15
N PRO A 45 -10.48 -4.23 -0.66
CA PRO A 45 -10.07 -5.25 -1.61
C PRO A 45 -10.06 -6.65 -0.99
N MET A 46 -9.78 -6.80 0.30
CA MET A 46 -9.85 -8.09 0.99
C MET A 46 -11.28 -8.64 1.05
N THR A 47 -12.26 -7.82 1.44
CA THR A 47 -13.66 -8.25 1.52
C THR A 47 -14.26 -8.50 0.15
N MET A 48 -13.93 -7.67 -0.85
CA MET A 48 -14.28 -7.91 -2.25
C MET A 48 -13.72 -9.24 -2.74
N PHE A 49 -12.45 -9.53 -2.44
CA PHE A 49 -11.80 -10.79 -2.81
C PHE A 49 -12.48 -12.00 -2.15
N LEU A 50 -12.82 -11.93 -0.87
CA LEU A 50 -13.56 -12.99 -0.18
C LEU A 50 -14.96 -13.22 -0.75
N TYR A 51 -15.60 -12.16 -1.27
CA TYR A 51 -16.95 -12.25 -1.83
C TYR A 51 -16.96 -12.81 -3.26
N SER A 52 -16.11 -12.29 -4.15
CA SER A 52 -16.12 -12.68 -5.57
C SER A 52 -15.20 -13.85 -5.89
N GLY A 53 -14.19 -14.12 -5.05
CA GLY A 53 -13.14 -15.10 -5.34
C GLY A 53 -12.30 -14.76 -6.57
N GLU A 54 -12.47 -13.58 -7.16
CA GLU A 54 -11.69 -13.17 -8.33
C GLU A 54 -10.28 -12.78 -7.90
N GLU A 55 -9.34 -13.66 -8.22
CA GLU A 55 -7.92 -13.34 -8.19
C GLU A 55 -7.56 -12.43 -9.37
N MET A 56 -6.59 -11.54 -9.12
CA MET A 56 -5.79 -10.87 -10.15
C MET A 56 -6.27 -9.49 -10.61
N ILE A 57 -5.94 -8.47 -9.81
CA ILE A 57 -5.68 -7.13 -10.34
C ILE A 57 -4.19 -7.07 -10.70
N ILE A 58 -3.85 -6.95 -11.99
CA ILE A 58 -2.49 -6.66 -12.46
C ILE A 58 -2.40 -5.19 -12.84
N SER A 59 -1.51 -4.44 -12.18
CA SER A 59 -1.07 -3.14 -12.71
C SER A 59 0.25 -3.34 -13.45
N ASN A 60 0.22 -3.26 -14.79
CA ASN A 60 1.41 -3.33 -15.62
C ASN A 60 1.90 -1.91 -15.94
N TRP A 61 3.12 -1.61 -15.49
CA TRP A 61 3.87 -0.46 -15.96
C TRP A 61 5.06 -0.97 -16.77
N HIS A 62 4.99 -0.79 -18.09
CA HIS A 62 6.12 -1.07 -18.97
C HIS A 62 7.27 -0.12 -18.63
N TRP A 63 8.43 -0.68 -18.28
CA TRP A 63 9.56 0.10 -17.81
C TRP A 63 10.57 0.35 -18.93
N ILE A 64 11.17 -0.70 -19.49
CA ILE A 64 12.09 -0.57 -20.62
C ILE A 64 12.14 -1.87 -21.44
N THR A 65 12.34 -1.73 -22.75
CA THR A 65 12.68 -2.86 -23.64
C THR A 65 14.16 -2.82 -23.98
N ILE A 66 14.90 -3.88 -23.67
CA ILE A 66 16.30 -4.06 -24.07
C ILE A 66 16.35 -5.21 -25.07
N GLN A 67 16.55 -4.89 -26.35
CA GLN A 67 16.56 -5.84 -27.48
C GLN A 67 15.34 -6.77 -27.50
N THR A 68 15.44 -7.97 -26.91
CA THR A 68 14.36 -8.98 -26.83
C THR A 68 13.66 -9.02 -25.47
N LEU A 69 14.20 -8.38 -24.44
CA LEU A 69 13.71 -8.43 -23.08
C LEU A 69 12.85 -7.21 -22.76
N LYS A 70 11.58 -7.44 -22.42
CA LYS A 70 10.64 -6.39 -21.98
C LYS A 70 10.56 -6.42 -20.45
N LEU A 71 11.13 -5.42 -19.79
CA LEU A 71 10.97 -5.23 -18.35
C LEU A 71 9.68 -4.45 -18.09
N SER A 72 8.76 -5.06 -17.36
CA SER A 72 7.53 -4.42 -16.87
C SER A 72 7.39 -4.61 -15.38
N LEU A 73 7.14 -3.53 -14.65
CA LEU A 73 6.68 -3.60 -13.27
C LEU A 73 5.23 -4.10 -13.29
N SER A 74 4.99 -5.29 -12.76
CA SER A 74 3.65 -5.85 -12.66
C SER A 74 3.34 -6.14 -11.20
N LEU A 75 2.39 -5.42 -10.62
CA LEU A 75 1.87 -5.77 -9.29
C LEU A 75 0.75 -6.78 -9.49
N LYS A 76 1.03 -8.04 -9.16
CA LYS A 76 0.03 -9.10 -9.13
C LYS A 76 -0.55 -9.19 -7.73
N LEU A 77 -1.84 -8.92 -7.60
CA LEU A 77 -2.57 -9.08 -6.34
C LEU A 77 -3.28 -10.44 -6.33
N ASP A 78 -2.63 -11.41 -5.70
CA ASP A 78 -3.07 -12.78 -5.45
C ASP A 78 -3.64 -12.96 -4.03
N TYR A 79 -4.13 -14.16 -3.72
CA TYR A 79 -4.65 -14.52 -2.40
C TYR A 79 -3.70 -14.14 -1.26
N PHE A 80 -2.41 -14.45 -1.41
CA PHE A 80 -1.41 -14.20 -0.36
C PHE A 80 -1.19 -12.71 -0.13
N SER A 81 -1.06 -11.92 -1.19
CA SER A 81 -0.88 -10.47 -1.05
C SER A 81 -2.13 -9.77 -0.50
N MET A 82 -3.33 -10.16 -0.93
CA MET A 82 -4.59 -9.58 -0.45
C MET A 82 -4.87 -9.87 1.03
N THR A 83 -4.47 -11.05 1.51
CA THR A 83 -4.59 -11.40 2.94
C THR A 83 -3.47 -10.82 3.79
N PHE A 84 -2.25 -10.76 3.27
CA PHE A 84 -1.08 -10.27 4.00
C PHE A 84 -1.10 -8.75 4.20
N MET A 85 -1.52 -7.96 3.19
CA MET A 85 -1.52 -6.49 3.25
C MET A 85 -2.26 -5.92 4.46
N PRO A 86 -3.54 -6.28 4.72
CA PRO A 86 -4.29 -5.76 5.87
C PRO A 86 -3.68 -6.19 7.20
N VAL A 87 -3.16 -7.42 7.30
CA VAL A 87 -2.51 -7.93 8.52
C VAL A 87 -1.22 -7.16 8.82
N ALA A 88 -0.39 -6.92 7.81
CA ALA A 88 0.84 -6.14 7.97
C ALA A 88 0.54 -4.68 8.38
N LEU A 89 -0.47 -4.05 7.77
CA LEU A 89 -0.88 -2.69 8.13
C LEU A 89 -1.47 -2.60 9.54
N PHE A 90 -2.20 -3.62 9.98
CA PHE A 90 -2.72 -3.70 11.35
C PHE A 90 -1.59 -3.82 12.39
N VAL A 91 -0.62 -4.70 12.15
CA VAL A 91 0.51 -4.90 13.06
C VAL A 91 1.39 -3.64 13.10
N THR A 92 1.68 -3.03 11.95
CA THR A 92 2.48 -1.80 11.90
C THR A 92 1.79 -0.63 12.59
N TRP A 93 0.47 -0.47 12.44
CA TRP A 93 -0.29 0.52 13.20
C TRP A 93 -0.15 0.30 14.71
N SER A 94 -0.26 -0.96 15.16
CA SER A 94 -0.07 -1.32 16.56
C SER A 94 1.35 -0.99 17.06
N ILE A 95 2.40 -1.31 16.28
CA ILE A 95 3.79 -0.99 16.62
C ILE A 95 4.05 0.52 16.67
N MET A 96 3.34 1.34 15.89
CA MET A 96 3.47 2.80 15.94
C MET A 96 2.70 3.44 17.09
N GLU A 97 1.71 2.73 17.64
CA GLU A 97 0.93 3.19 18.77
C GLU A 97 1.58 2.91 20.12
N PHE A 98 2.27 1.78 20.24
CA PHE A 98 2.94 1.30 21.45
C PHE A 98 4.44 1.55 21.42
#